data_AF-A0A6V7L7X3-F1
#
_entry.id   AF-A0A6V7L7X3-F1
#
_cell.length_a   1.000
_cell.length_b   1.000
_cell.length_c   1.000
_cell.angle_alpha   90.00
_cell.angle_beta   90.00
_cell.angle_gamma   90.00
#
_symmetry.space_group_name_H-M   'P 1'
#
loop_
_entity.id
_entity.type
_entity.pdbx_description
1 polymer ?
#
loop_
_entity_poly.entity_id
_entity_poly.type
_entity_poly.pdbx_seq_one_letter_code
_entity_poly.pdbx_strand_id
1 'polypeptide(L)' 'IHSIVSYTPLTYRVKFLPKKYNNALRTVFGKQLAIHQPASVIIPVGTRVVAIFNDHNSSNYYSGVVAEPPKSTNKF' A
#
# COMPACT_ATOMS: atom_id res chain seq x y z
N ILE A 1 12.15 29.94 -2.31
CA ILE A 1 11.73 28.61 -1.82
C ILE A 1 10.38 28.32 -2.45
N HIS A 2 10.31 27.44 -3.46
CA HIS A 2 9.05 27.09 -4.10
C HIS A 2 8.45 25.87 -3.39
N SER A 3 7.49 26.11 -2.50
CA SER A 3 6.67 25.03 -1.94
C SER A 3 5.47 24.81 -2.87
N ILE A 4 5.42 23.66 -3.53
CA ILE A 4 4.17 23.20 -4.13
C ILE A 4 3.27 22.78 -2.97
N VAL A 5 2.25 23.58 -2.70
CA VAL A 5 1.20 23.21 -1.75
C VAL A 5 -0.04 22.85 -2.55
N SER A 6 -0.04 21.66 -3.16
CA SER A 6 -1.28 21.12 -3.73
C SER A 6 -2.16 20.63 -2.58
N TYR A 7 -3.12 21.46 -2.17
CA TYR A 7 -4.12 21.13 -1.14
C TYR A 7 -5.22 20.18 -1.62
N THR A 8 -5.23 19.83 -2.91
CA THR A 8 -6.16 18.88 -3.50
C THR A 8 -5.69 17.45 -3.25
N PRO A 9 -6.50 16.58 -2.61
CA PRO A 9 -6.11 15.19 -2.45
C PRO A 9 -6.06 14.57 -3.84
N LEU A 10 -4.86 14.16 -4.28
CA LEU A 10 -4.65 13.53 -5.57
C LEU A 10 -5.63 12.35 -5.72
N THR A 11 -6.59 12.48 -6.63
CA THR A 11 -7.56 11.44 -6.95
C THR A 11 -7.15 10.74 -8.22
N TYR A 12 -7.26 9.41 -8.23
CA TYR A 12 -6.87 8.55 -9.33
C TYR A 12 -8.06 7.68 -9.72
N ARG A 13 -8.28 7.51 -11.03
CA ARG A 13 -9.23 6.52 -11.54
C ARG A 13 -8.49 5.21 -11.79
N VAL A 14 -8.90 4.15 -11.11
CA VAL A 14 -8.29 2.83 -11.22
C VAL A 14 -9.28 1.80 -11.74
N LYS A 15 -8.76 0.84 -12.52
CA LYS A 15 -9.49 -0.35 -12.95
C LYS A 15 -9.01 -1.52 -12.12
N PHE A 16 -9.92 -2.16 -11.38
CA PHE A 16 -9.57 -3.39 -10.66
C PHE A 16 -9.44 -4.55 -11.65
N LEU A 17 -8.38 -5.35 -11.48
CA LEU A 17 -8.25 -6.60 -12.21
C LEU A 17 -9.33 -7.57 -11.69
N PRO A 18 -10.15 -8.19 -12.56
CA PRO A 18 -11.30 -8.95 -12.12
C PRO A 18 -10.90 -10.30 -11.49
N LYS A 19 -11.52 -10.67 -10.35
CA LYS A 19 -11.55 -12.08 -9.89
C LYS A 19 -12.75 -12.87 -10.44
N LYS A 20 -13.85 -12.18 -10.78
CA LYS A 20 -15.03 -12.68 -11.51
C LYS A 20 -16.03 -11.52 -11.49
N TYR A 21 -16.35 -10.91 -12.63
CA TYR A 21 -17.45 -9.94 -12.80
C TYR A 21 -17.41 -8.64 -11.97
N ASN A 22 -16.55 -7.68 -12.36
CA ASN A 22 -16.92 -6.26 -12.54
C ASN A 22 -15.68 -5.45 -12.92
N ASN A 23 -15.59 -5.03 -14.19
CA ASN A 23 -14.58 -4.10 -14.70
C ASN A 23 -14.86 -2.64 -14.25
N ALA A 24 -15.35 -2.46 -13.02
CA ALA A 24 -15.75 -1.16 -12.52
C ALA A 24 -14.53 -0.26 -12.31
N LEU A 25 -14.51 0.88 -13.00
CA LEU A 25 -13.59 1.97 -12.69
C LEU A 25 -14.01 2.60 -11.36
N ARG A 26 -13.06 2.87 -10.47
CA ARG A 26 -13.31 3.62 -9.23
C ARG A 26 -12.36 4.80 -9.11
N THR A 27 -12.85 5.89 -8.56
CA THR A 27 -12.03 7.03 -8.14
C THR A 27 -11.59 6.81 -6.69
N VAL A 28 -10.28 6.88 -6.45
CA VAL A 28 -9.67 6.69 -5.12
C VAL A 28 -8.65 7.81 -4.85
N PHE A 29 -8.37 8.06 -3.58
CA PHE A 29 -7.30 8.98 -3.18
C PHE A 29 -5.93 8.30 -3.27
N GLY A 30 -4.87 9.09 -3.48
CA GLY A 30 -3.50 8.57 -3.50
C GLY A 30 -3.12 7.77 -2.25
N LYS A 31 -3.62 8.17 -1.07
CA LYS A 31 -3.44 7.43 0.19
C LYS A 31 -4.09 6.03 0.23
N GLN A 32 -4.93 5.70 -0.75
CA GLN A 32 -5.60 4.41 -0.91
C GLN A 32 -4.92 3.54 -1.97
N LEU A 33 -3.81 4.01 -2.56
CA LEU A 33 -3.01 3.29 -3.53
C LEU A 33 -1.67 2.88 -2.92
N ALA A 34 -1.12 1.79 -3.44
CA ALA A 34 0.22 1.31 -3.12
C ALA A 34 0.88 0.81 -4.40
N ILE A 35 2.22 0.85 -4.42
CA ILE A 35 3.01 0.25 -5.48
C ILE A 35 2.93 -1.28 -5.32
N HIS A 36 2.66 -2.00 -6.41
CA HIS A 36 2.55 -3.46 -6.38
C HIS A 36 3.90 -4.15 -6.16
N GLN A 37 4.98 -3.58 -6.70
CA GLN A 37 6.33 -4.09 -6.56
C GLN A 37 6.78 -4.02 -5.08
N PRO A 38 7.22 -5.15 -4.48
CA PRO A 38 7.84 -5.14 -3.16
C PRO A 38 9.07 -4.23 -3.10
N ALA A 39 9.24 -3.53 -1.98
CA ALA A 39 10.40 -2.67 -1.77
C ALA A 39 11.68 -3.50 -1.69
N SER A 40 12.73 -3.06 -2.38
CA SER A 40 14.06 -3.67 -2.34
C SER A 40 14.96 -3.09 -1.24
N VAL A 41 14.44 -2.17 -0.43
CA VAL A 41 15.18 -1.43 0.58
C VAL A 41 14.47 -1.51 1.93
N ILE A 42 15.21 -1.20 3.00
CA ILE A 42 14.64 -1.08 4.34
C ILE A 42 13.66 0.08 4.37
N ILE A 43 12.43 -0.21 4.78
CA ILE A 43 11.35 0.79 4.91
C ILE A 43 11.44 1.43 6.32
N PRO A 44 11.42 2.77 6.43
CA PRO A 44 11.43 3.43 7.74
C PRO A 44 10.22 3.12 8.62
N VAL A 45 10.42 3.14 9.93
CA VAL A 45 9.35 3.02 10.94
C VAL A 45 8.31 4.12 10.77
N GLY A 46 7.03 3.79 10.96
CA GLY A 46 5.91 4.72 10.78
C GLY A 46 5.41 4.83 9.34
N THR A 47 6.08 4.21 8.37
CA THR A 47 5.66 4.24 6.97
C THR A 47 4.35 3.48 6.77
N ARG A 48 3.37 4.10 6.07
CA ARG A 48 2.12 3.45 5.66
C ARG A 48 2.39 2.50 4.49
N VAL A 49 1.98 1.24 4.65
CA VAL A 49 2.22 0.17 3.68
C VAL A 49 0.96 -0.65 3.42
N VAL A 50 1.00 -1.45 2.36
CA VAL A 50 0.10 -2.58 2.16
C VAL A 50 0.93 -3.84 2.30
N ALA A 51 0.53 -4.75 3.19
CA ALA A 51 1.24 -5.97 3.51
C ALA A 51 0.34 -7.19 3.30
N ILE A 52 0.97 -8.35 3.14
CA ILE A 52 0.27 -9.63 3.06
C ILE A 52 -0.05 -10.09 4.49
N PHE A 53 -1.32 -10.37 4.74
CA PHE A 53 -1.76 -11.09 5.93
C PHE A 53 -2.19 -12.49 5.51
N ASN A 54 -1.58 -13.48 6.15
CA ASN A 54 -1.88 -14.90 5.94
C ASN A 54 -2.71 -15.38 7.12
N ASP A 55 -3.98 -15.67 6.88
CA ASP A 55 -4.87 -16.40 7.78
C ASP A 55 -4.93 -17.87 7.37
N HIS A 56 -5.47 -18.74 8.22
CA HIS A 56 -5.62 -20.18 8.00
C HIS A 56 -6.27 -20.52 6.65
N ASN A 57 -7.20 -19.68 6.19
CA ASN A 57 -8.01 -19.95 5.00
C ASN A 57 -7.67 -19.03 3.81
N SER A 58 -6.87 -17.98 3.98
CA SER A 58 -6.62 -17.02 2.90
C SER A 58 -5.36 -16.17 3.08
N SER A 59 -4.79 -15.75 1.97
CA SER A 59 -3.73 -14.74 1.91
C SER A 59 -4.26 -13.53 1.14
N ASN A 60 -4.30 -12.38 1.79
CA ASN A 60 -4.81 -11.14 1.20
C ASN A 60 -3.98 -9.91 1.62
N TYR A 61 -4.16 -8.81 0.89
CA TYR A 61 -3.48 -7.54 1.13
C TYR A 61 -4.26 -6.65 2.10
N TYR A 62 -3.60 -6.12 3.11
CA TYR A 62 -4.17 -5.22 4.12
C TYR A 62 -3.28 -4.01 4.38
N SER A 63 -3.88 -2.88 4.74
CA SER A 63 -3.13 -1.67 5.10
C SER A 63 -2.47 -1.82 6.47
N GLY A 64 -1.22 -1.38 6.60
CA GLY A 64 -0.46 -1.44 7.85
C GLY A 64 0.48 -0.25 8.05
N VAL A 65 1.24 -0.32 9.13
CA VAL A 65 2.31 0.62 9.48
C VAL A 65 3.55 -0.19 9.84
N VAL A 66 4.71 0.20 9.33
CA VAL A 66 5.99 -0.44 9.72
C VAL A 66 6.27 -0.11 11.19
N ALA A 67 6.27 -1.14 12.03
CA ALA A 67 6.55 -1.00 13.46
C ALA A 67 8.05 -1.05 13.76
N GLU A 68 8.78 -1.93 13.08
CA GLU A 68 10.22 -2.14 13.27
C GLU A 68 10.88 -2.53 11.94
N PRO A 69 12.15 -2.17 11.72
CA PRO A 69 12.92 -2.64 10.56
C PRO A 69 13.40 -4.09 10.75
N PRO A 70 13.83 -4.77 9.67
CA PRO A 70 14.55 -6.04 9.74
C PRO A 70 15.78 -5.97 10.67
N LYS A 71 15.88 -6.91 11.62
CA LYS A 71 16.98 -7.05 12.57
C LYS A 71 17.18 -8.53 12.91
N SER A 72 18.38 -8.89 13.36
CA SER A 72 18.70 -10.30 13.71
C SER A 72 17.71 -10.90 14.71
N THR A 73 17.22 -10.09 15.65
CA THR A 73 16.28 -10.52 16.70
C THR A 73 14.85 -10.76 16.20
N ASN A 74 14.44 -10.18 15.07
CA ASN A 74 13.16 -10.46 14.42
C ASN A 74 13.28 -11.36 13.19
N LYS A 75 14.45 -12.02 13.03
CA LYS A 75 14.75 -12.97 11.96
C LYS A 75 14.77 -12.37 10.55
N PHE A 76 15.00 -11.06 10.45
CA PHE A 76 15.05 -10.23 9.24
C PHE A 76 13.75 -10.19 8.43
#